data_AF-A0A8T4UA27-F1
#
_entry.id   AF-A0A8T4UA27-F1
#
_cell.length_a   1.000
_cell.length_b   1.000
_cell.length_c   1.000
_cell.angle_alpha   90.00
_cell.angle_beta   90.00
_cell.angle_gamma   90.00
#
_symmetry.space_group_name_H-M   'P 1'
#
loop_
_entity.id
_entity.type
_entity.pdbx_description
1 polymer ?
#
loop_
_entity_poly.entity_id
_entity_poly.type
_entity_poly.pdbx_seq_one_letter_code
_entity_poly.pdbx_strand_id
1 'polypeptide(L)'
;MKYIFLLSGENVKFALAEVKAMFSVKNAKLDGRVLVAAIGDFDVKKAGELAYTHRICEYLFDADSINVIDKIKKFDFQNIYKKNFVARIINTGNKESKFTEKQLGSI
;
A
#
# COMPACT_ATOMS: atom_id res chain seq x y z
N MET A 1 9.47 0.22 9.63
CA MET A 1 9.03 -0.61 8.48
C MET A 1 8.51 0.31 7.36
N LYS A 2 8.32 -0.20 6.13
CA LYS A 2 7.69 0.59 5.05
C LYS A 2 6.19 0.31 4.99
N TYR A 3 5.41 1.35 4.76
CA TYR A 3 3.96 1.29 4.64
C TYR A 3 3.50 2.02 3.38
N ILE A 4 2.34 1.59 2.89
CA ILE A 4 1.58 2.20 1.82
C ILE A 4 0.36 2.88 2.44
N PHE A 5 0.20 4.17 2.22
CA PHE A 5 -0.99 4.94 2.59
C PHE A 5 -1.75 5.28 1.31
N LEU A 6 -3.01 4.83 1.23
CA LEU A 6 -3.93 5.21 0.17
C LEU A 6 -4.70 6.45 0.61
N LEU A 7 -4.29 7.61 0.11
CA LEU A 7 -4.81 8.91 0.49
C LEU A 7 -6.15 9.23 -0.20
N SER A 8 -6.95 10.08 0.43
CA SER A 8 -8.14 10.66 -0.18
C SER A 8 -7.78 11.47 -1.43
N GLY A 9 -8.58 11.30 -2.48
CA GLY A 9 -8.40 12.05 -3.73
C GLY A 9 -8.88 13.49 -3.63
N GLU A 10 -9.73 13.80 -2.66
CA GLU A 10 -10.32 15.13 -2.48
C GLU A 10 -9.27 16.17 -2.10
N ASN A 11 -8.33 15.80 -1.23
CA ASN A 11 -7.25 16.70 -0.82
C ASN A 11 -5.97 15.94 -0.42
N VAL A 12 -5.20 15.52 -1.43
CA VAL A 12 -3.94 14.77 -1.24
C VAL A 12 -2.92 15.56 -0.41
N LYS A 13 -2.90 16.89 -0.52
CA LYS A 13 -1.96 17.73 0.24
C LYS A 13 -2.25 17.67 1.74
N PHE A 14 -3.51 17.77 2.14
CA PHE A 14 -3.91 17.63 3.55
C PHE A 14 -3.70 16.21 4.06
N ALA A 15 -4.05 15.20 3.27
CA ALA A 15 -3.77 13.81 3.61
C ALA A 15 -2.28 13.55 3.88
N LEU A 16 -1.39 14.09 3.03
CA LEU A 16 0.05 13.98 3.22
C LEU A 16 0.52 14.71 4.49
N ALA A 17 0.00 15.91 4.75
CA ALA A 17 0.33 16.68 5.95
C ALA A 17 -0.11 15.96 7.22
N GLU A 18 -1.30 15.35 7.21
CA GLU A 18 -1.86 14.55 8.30
C GLU A 18 -0.95 13.37 8.63
N VAL A 19 -0.56 12.56 7.63
CA VAL A 19 0.36 11.43 7.83
C VAL A 19 1.71 11.90 8.39
N LYS A 20 2.26 13.01 7.90
CA LYS A 20 3.53 13.56 8.40
C LYS A 20 3.45 14.12 9.81
N ALA A 21 2.31 14.65 10.22
CA ALA A 21 2.09 15.14 11.58
C ALA A 21 1.93 13.99 12.58
N MET A 22 1.27 12.91 12.16
CA MET A 22 0.96 11.76 13.02
C MET A 22 2.14 10.79 13.19
N PHE A 23 3.00 10.70 12.17
CA PHE A 23 4.08 9.70 12.13
C PHE A 23 5.45 10.31 11.84
N SER A 24 6.50 9.66 12.36
CA SER A 24 7.88 9.94 11.98
C SER A 24 8.18 9.37 10.60
N VAL A 25 7.86 10.14 9.55
CA VAL A 25 7.98 9.77 8.14
C VAL A 25 9.42 9.95 7.64
N LYS A 26 10.00 8.90 7.05
CA LYS A 26 11.30 8.92 6.35
C LYS A 26 11.16 8.30 4.95
N ASN A 27 12.03 8.68 4.01
CA ASN A 27 12.09 8.10 2.65
C ASN A 27 10.71 8.03 1.95
N ALA A 28 9.91 9.09 2.07
CA ALA A 28 8.57 9.15 1.51
C ALA A 28 8.60 9.37 -0.01
N LYS A 29 7.85 8.56 -0.75
CA LYS A 29 7.57 8.72 -2.17
C LYS A 29 6.05 8.81 -2.36
N LEU A 30 5.59 9.90 -2.97
CA LEU A 30 4.18 10.11 -3.30
C LEU A 30 4.01 9.93 -4.81
N ASP A 31 3.04 9.11 -5.21
CA ASP A 31 2.60 8.96 -6.59
C ASP A 31 1.07 9.04 -6.66
N GLY A 32 0.56 10.16 -7.18
CA GLY A 32 -0.87 10.48 -7.15
C GLY A 32 -1.42 10.44 -5.72
N ARG A 33 -2.20 9.39 -5.42
CA ARG A 33 -2.84 9.16 -4.12
C ARG A 33 -2.14 8.11 -3.25
N VAL A 34 -1.03 7.56 -3.72
CA VAL A 34 -0.30 6.49 -3.02
C VAL A 34 0.96 7.07 -2.42
N LEU A 35 1.04 7.06 -1.09
CA LEU A 35 2.25 7.40 -0.36
C LEU A 35 2.92 6.11 0.11
N VAL A 36 4.17 5.89 -0.30
CA VAL A 36 5.03 4.86 0.27
C VAL A 36 6.04 5.53 1.18
N ALA A 37 6.10 5.14 2.44
CA ALA A 37 6.99 5.76 3.41
C ALA A 37 7.56 4.76 4.42
N ALA A 38 8.78 5.02 4.89
CA ALA A 38 9.32 4.35 6.05
C ALA A 38 8.79 5.05 7.31
N ILE A 39 8.12 4.30 8.18
CA ILE A 39 7.63 4.76 9.47
C ILE A 39 8.49 4.12 10.56
N GLY A 40 9.03 4.96 11.45
CA GLY A 40 9.84 4.53 12.60
C GLY A 40 8.98 3.82 13.63
N ASP A 41 8.02 4.54 14.21
CA ASP A 41 7.12 4.05 15.25
C ASP A 41 5.69 4.04 14.73
N PHE A 42 5.28 2.91 14.14
CA PHE A 42 3.92 2.76 13.65
C PHE A 42 2.97 2.43 14.80
N ASP A 43 2.00 3.31 15.03
CA ASP A 43 0.94 3.13 16.02
C ASP A 43 -0.41 2.95 15.32
N VAL A 44 -1.03 1.79 15.55
CA VAL A 44 -2.33 1.41 14.97
C VAL A 44 -3.44 2.35 15.43
N LYS A 45 -3.38 2.90 16.65
CA LYS A 45 -4.39 3.84 17.14
C LYS A 45 -4.33 5.16 16.36
N LYS A 46 -3.14 5.72 16.21
CA LYS A 46 -2.90 6.92 15.39
C LYS A 46 -3.31 6.71 13.93
N ALA A 47 -3.06 5.52 13.40
CA ALA A 47 -3.49 5.15 12.06
C ALA A 47 -5.02 5.21 11.88
N GLY A 48 -5.78 4.82 12.91
CA GLY A 48 -7.24 4.89 12.92
C GLY A 48 -7.82 6.31 13.02
N GLU A 49 -7.01 7.30 13.39
CA GLU A 49 -7.41 8.70 13.53
C GLU A 49 -7.21 9.52 12.23
N LEU A 50 -6.56 8.95 11.21
CA LEU A 50 -6.38 9.63 9.93
C LEU A 50 -7.72 9.78 9.20
N ALA A 51 -8.18 11.01 9.03
CA ALA A 51 -9.44 11.31 8.35
C ALA A 51 -9.31 11.26 6.83
N TYR A 52 -8.12 11.58 6.29
CA TYR A 52 -7.89 11.68 4.85
C TYR A 52 -7.11 10.50 4.26
N THR A 53 -7.09 9.37 4.97
CA THR A 53 -6.45 8.12 4.52
C THR A 53 -7.46 6.98 4.49
N HIS A 54 -7.67 6.37 3.33
CA HIS A 54 -8.65 5.27 3.18
C HIS A 54 -8.11 3.92 3.65
N ARG A 55 -6.82 3.66 3.44
CA ARG A 55 -6.19 2.39 3.76
C ARG A 55 -4.71 2.58 4.09
N ILE A 56 -4.22 1.75 4.99
CA ILE A 56 -2.80 1.62 5.30
C ILE A 56 -2.44 0.15 5.18
N CYS A 57 -1.42 -0.17 4.40
CA CYS A 57 -0.93 -1.52 4.20
C CYS A 57 0.57 -1.59 4.48
N GLU A 58 1.05 -2.73 4.94
CA GLU A 58 2.48 -3.00 4.91
C GLU A 58 2.97 -3.08 3.47
N TYR A 59 4.14 -2.50 3.22
CA TYR A 59 4.77 -2.55 1.92
C TYR A 59 5.62 -3.83 1.82
N LEU A 60 5.28 -4.72 0.89
CA LEU A 60 6.00 -5.99 0.69
C LEU A 60 7.08 -5.85 -0.38
N PHE A 61 6.73 -5.36 -1.58
CA PHE A 61 7.64 -5.16 -2.70
C PHE A 61 7.04 -4.23 -3.77
N ASP A 62 7.88 -3.72 -4.67
CA ASP A 62 7.51 -3.10 -5.95
C ASP A 62 7.98 -3.96 -7.13
N ALA A 63 7.25 -3.83 -8.23
CA ALA A 63 7.55 -4.50 -9.48
C ALA A 63 6.89 -3.75 -10.65
N ASP A 64 7.56 -3.78 -11.80
CA ASP A 64 6.93 -3.38 -13.06
C ASP A 64 5.88 -4.41 -13.48
N SER A 65 4.95 -4.00 -14.33
CA SER A 65 3.83 -4.85 -14.79
C SER A 65 4.25 -6.13 -15.51
N ILE A 66 5.50 -6.19 -16.01
CA ILE A 66 6.07 -7.38 -16.65
C ILE A 66 6.51 -8.41 -15.60
N ASN A 67 7.07 -7.95 -14.47
CA ASN A 67 7.76 -8.79 -13.49
C ASN A 67 6.94 -9.07 -12.22
N VAL A 68 5.74 -8.50 -12.10
CA VAL A 68 4.91 -8.60 -10.88
C VAL A 68 4.55 -10.04 -10.53
N ILE A 69 4.25 -10.88 -11.52
CA ILE A 69 3.89 -12.30 -11.32
C ILE A 69 5.07 -13.07 -10.72
N ASP A 70 6.27 -12.87 -11.26
CA ASP A 70 7.47 -13.55 -10.78
C ASP A 70 7.86 -13.09 -9.37
N LYS A 71 7.64 -11.81 -9.05
CA LYS A 71 7.85 -11.26 -7.72
C LYS A 71 6.87 -11.84 -6.70
N ILE A 72 5.59 -11.95 -7.06
CA ILE A 72 4.58 -12.63 -6.22
C ILE A 72 5.01 -14.08 -5.95
N LYS A 73 5.32 -14.86 -6.99
CA LYS A 73 5.73 -16.27 -6.83
C LYS A 73 6.96 -16.48 -5.94
N LYS A 74 7.90 -15.54 -5.97
CA LYS A 74 9.13 -15.60 -5.16
C LYS A 74 8.92 -15.13 -3.72
N PHE A 75 7.81 -14.47 -3.44
CA PHE A 75 7.53 -13.96 -2.10
C PHE A 75 6.92 -15.07 -1.24
N ASP A 76 7.48 -15.28 -0.06
CA ASP A 76 7.00 -16.29 0.88
C ASP A 76 5.78 -15.79 1.65
N PHE A 77 4.61 -15.90 1.02
CA PHE A 77 3.33 -15.54 1.63
C PHE A 77 2.98 -16.43 2.84
N GLN A 78 3.41 -17.69 2.86
CA GLN A 78 3.02 -18.64 3.91
C GLN A 78 3.69 -18.34 5.24
N ASN A 79 4.91 -17.81 5.21
CA ASN A 79 5.60 -17.37 6.41
C ASN A 79 4.91 -16.15 7.07
N ILE A 80 4.33 -15.26 6.27
CA ILE A 80 3.67 -14.04 6.76
C ILE A 80 2.18 -14.28 7.08
N TYR A 81 1.49 -15.04 6.23
CA TYR A 81 0.05 -15.27 6.28
C TYR A 81 -0.26 -16.76 6.41
N LYS A 82 -0.57 -17.19 7.64
CA LYS A 82 -0.89 -18.61 7.96
C LYS A 82 -2.33 -19.02 7.65
N LYS A 83 -3.12 -18.16 7.00
CA LYS A 83 -4.55 -18.34 6.75
C LYS A 83 -4.86 -18.03 5.29
N ASN A 84 -6.06 -18.42 4.84
CA ASN A 84 -6.57 -18.06 3.53
C ASN A 84 -6.53 -16.54 3.32
N PHE A 85 -6.04 -16.12 2.16
CA PHE A 85 -5.97 -14.74 1.74
C PHE A 85 -6.61 -14.56 0.37
N VAL A 86 -6.94 -13.31 0.04
CA VAL A 86 -7.48 -12.93 -1.27
C VAL A 86 -6.64 -11.81 -1.85
N ALA A 87 -6.44 -11.82 -3.16
CA ALA A 87 -5.83 -10.70 -3.86
C ALA A 87 -6.89 -9.63 -4.13
N ARG A 88 -6.52 -8.35 -3.95
CA ARG A 88 -7.35 -7.21 -4.32
C ARG A 88 -6.53 -6.20 -5.11
N ILE A 89 -7.06 -5.76 -6.25
CA ILE A 89 -6.42 -4.77 -7.10
C ILE A 89 -7.08 -3.40 -6.84
N ILE A 90 -6.24 -2.39 -6.59
CA ILE A 90 -6.68 -1.01 -6.42
C ILE A 90 -6.04 -0.19 -7.54
N ASN A 91 -6.85 0.23 -8.52
CA ASN A 91 -6.40 1.14 -9.57
C ASN A 91 -6.45 2.58 -9.06
N THR A 92 -5.31 3.25 -9.08
CA THR A 92 -5.14 4.63 -8.58
C THR A 92 -5.15 5.66 -9.71
N GLY A 93 -5.32 5.23 -10.96
CA GLY A 93 -5.47 6.08 -12.15
C GLY A 93 -6.39 5.43 -13.19
N ASN A 94 -6.53 6.07 -14.35
CA ASN A 94 -7.50 5.69 -15.39
C ASN A 94 -7.06 4.50 -16.28
N LYS A 95 -6.03 3.76 -15.88
CA LYS A 95 -5.54 2.60 -16.65
C LYS A 95 -6.22 1.34 -16.14
N GLU A 96 -6.73 0.54 -17.08
CA GLU A 96 -7.21 -0.80 -16.76
C GLU A 96 -6.07 -1.69 -16.26
N SER A 97 -6.38 -2.55 -15.30
CA SER A 97 -5.42 -3.51 -14.77
C SER A 97 -5.11 -4.58 -15.81
N LYS A 98 -3.83 -4.84 -16.07
CA LYS A 98 -3.39 -5.96 -16.93
C LYS A 98 -3.73 -7.34 -16.34
N PHE A 99 -3.95 -7.41 -15.03
CA PHE A 99 -4.20 -8.63 -14.28
C PHE A 99 -5.55 -8.58 -13.59
N THR A 100 -6.12 -9.76 -13.34
CA THR A 100 -7.32 -9.93 -12.53
C THR A 100 -6.97 -10.40 -11.12
N GLU A 101 -7.81 -10.08 -10.14
CA GLU A 101 -7.65 -10.54 -8.75
C GLU A 101 -7.61 -12.06 -8.67
N LYS A 102 -8.44 -12.76 -9.46
CA LYS A 102 -8.46 -14.22 -9.53
C LYS A 102 -7.10 -14.79 -9.98
N GLN A 103 -6.48 -14.18 -11.00
CA GLN A 103 -5.16 -14.61 -11.45
C GLN A 103 -4.11 -14.43 -10.37
N LEU A 104 -4.12 -13.30 -9.65
CA LEU A 104 -3.12 -13.02 -8.62
C LEU A 104 -3.31 -13.85 -7.35
N GLY A 105 -4.55 -14.12 -6.95
CA GLY A 105 -4.87 -14.90 -5.76
C GLY A 105 -4.78 -16.42 -5.92
N SER A 106 -4.59 -16.92 -7.15
CA SER A 106 -4.36 -18.35 -7.43
C SER A 106 -2.88 -18.70 -7.64
N ILE A 107 -1.97 -17.73 -7.43
CA ILE A 107 -0.51 -17.93 -7.46
C ILE A 107 -0.07 -18.49 -6.11
#